data_AF-A0A1I1AF29-F1
#
_entry.id   AF-A0A1I1AF29-F1
#
_cell.length_a   1.000
_cell.length_b   1.000
_cell.length_c   1.000
_cell.angle_alpha   90.00
_cell.angle_beta   90.00
_cell.angle_gamma   90.00
#
_symmetry.space_group_name_H-M   'P 1'
#
loop_
_entity.id
_entity.type
_entity.pdbx_description
1 polymer ?
#
loop_
_entity_poly.entity_id
_entity_poly.type
_entity_poly.pdbx_seq_one_letter_code
_entity_poly.pdbx_strand_id
1 'polypeptide(L)'
;MMERNEKRGFDTSNLEKQRLQLEKGKSRLIDSYADGIIDKTDFEPKMQQLKNRLEQIDQQIFESRQQGAVQSELFLVISRLEEFASAVTEKLDTIDLETKRRIVLGLVKRVEIHKDEIVVVFRIDPQPGAHASENSNESNDGVKSMQHCKRRNQSGSGKHDT
;
A
#
# COMPACT_ATOMS: atom_id res chain seq x y z
N MET A 1 6.37 -0.52 11.54
CA MET A 1 5.25 -1.09 10.72
C MET A 1 4.97 -2.56 11.05
N MET A 2 6.00 -3.40 11.27
CA MET A 2 5.84 -4.79 11.77
C MET A 2 5.02 -4.90 13.07
N GLU A 3 5.20 -3.99 14.02
CA GLU A 3 4.46 -3.97 15.30
C GLU A 3 2.93 -3.93 15.14
N ARG A 4 2.40 -3.26 14.10
CA ARG A 4 0.94 -3.26 13.86
C ARG A 4 0.44 -4.61 13.39
N ASN A 5 1.25 -5.38 12.66
CA ASN A 5 0.85 -6.67 12.15
C ASN A 5 0.87 -7.73 13.25
N GLU A 6 1.89 -7.70 14.09
CA GLU A 6 2.01 -8.56 15.27
C GLU A 6 0.89 -8.29 16.27
N LYS A 7 0.57 -7.01 16.51
CA LYS A 7 -0.54 -6.62 17.38
C LYS A 7 -1.89 -7.11 16.86
N ARG A 8 -2.15 -6.98 15.55
CA ARG A 8 -3.39 -7.50 14.92
C ARG A 8 -3.47 -9.03 14.94
N GLY A 9 -2.36 -9.73 14.70
CA GLY A 9 -2.29 -11.19 14.81
C GLY A 9 -2.50 -11.69 16.24
N PHE A 10 -2.06 -10.91 17.24
CA PHE A 10 -2.36 -11.16 18.65
C PHE A 10 -3.85 -10.95 18.96
N ASP A 11 -4.45 -9.87 18.43
CA ASP A 11 -5.88 -9.58 18.60
C ASP A 11 -6.76 -10.68 17.98
N THR A 12 -6.44 -11.17 16.77
CA THR A 12 -7.16 -12.30 16.16
C THR A 12 -7.04 -13.59 16.97
N SER A 13 -5.84 -13.91 17.47
CA SER A 13 -5.63 -15.09 18.31
C SER A 13 -6.45 -15.03 19.61
N ASN A 14 -6.58 -13.84 20.21
CA ASN A 14 -7.40 -13.67 21.40
C ASN A 14 -8.90 -13.84 21.10
N LEU A 15 -9.38 -13.32 19.98
CA LEU A 15 -10.76 -13.52 19.52
C LEU A 15 -11.06 -15.01 19.26
N GLU A 16 -10.12 -15.75 18.66
CA GLU A 16 -10.26 -17.20 18.44
C GLU A 16 -10.35 -17.99 19.74
N LYS A 17 -9.52 -17.63 20.74
CA LYS A 17 -9.59 -18.23 22.09
C LYS A 17 -10.94 -17.96 22.75
N GLN A 18 -11.46 -16.73 22.64
CA GLN A 18 -12.78 -16.37 23.15
C GLN A 18 -13.89 -17.15 22.45
N ARG A 19 -13.80 -17.34 21.12
CA ARG A 19 -14.76 -18.17 20.38
C ARG A 19 -14.78 -19.60 20.90
N LEU A 20 -13.61 -20.22 21.05
CA LEU A 20 -13.50 -21.58 21.59
C LEU A 20 -14.04 -21.70 23.01
N GLN A 21 -13.85 -20.67 23.84
CA GLN A 21 -14.38 -20.64 25.20
C GLN A 21 -15.91 -20.54 25.20
N LEU A 22 -16.50 -19.72 24.32
CA LEU A 22 -17.95 -19.61 24.17
C LEU A 22 -18.57 -20.89 23.59
N GLU A 23 -17.93 -21.53 22.63
CA GLU A 23 -18.36 -22.84 22.12
C GLU A 23 -18.39 -23.90 23.23
N LYS A 24 -17.33 -23.98 24.04
CA LYS A 24 -17.31 -24.86 25.23
C LYS A 24 -18.40 -24.49 26.24
N GLY A 25 -18.67 -23.20 26.43
CA GLY A 25 -19.76 -22.72 27.27
C GLY A 25 -21.14 -23.13 26.74
N LYS A 26 -21.34 -23.07 25.42
CA LYS A 26 -22.55 -23.52 24.72
C LYS A 26 -22.78 -25.01 24.92
N SER A 27 -21.75 -25.85 24.74
CA SER A 27 -21.85 -27.29 25.01
C SER A 27 -22.25 -27.58 26.45
N ARG A 28 -21.58 -26.95 27.42
CA ARG A 28 -21.92 -27.13 28.85
C ARG A 28 -23.35 -26.69 29.18
N LEU A 29 -23.84 -25.63 28.53
CA LEU A 29 -25.20 -25.17 28.70
C LEU A 29 -26.22 -26.19 28.16
N ILE A 30 -25.90 -26.85 27.04
CA ILE A 30 -26.70 -27.95 26.48
C ILE A 30 -26.71 -29.14 27.44
N ASP A 31 -25.54 -29.55 27.92
CA ASP A 31 -25.40 -30.67 28.85
C ASP A 31 -26.19 -30.41 30.15
N SER A 32 -26.10 -29.19 30.71
CA SER A 32 -26.85 -28.80 31.92
C SER A 32 -28.38 -28.85 31.71
N TYR A 33 -28.85 -28.53 30.51
CA TYR A 33 -30.27 -28.64 30.17
C TYR A 33 -30.69 -30.10 29.97
N ALA A 34 -29.83 -30.90 29.32
CA ALA A 34 -30.08 -32.33 29.11
C ALA A 34 -30.13 -33.11 30.44
N ASP A 35 -29.29 -32.74 31.40
CA ASP A 35 -29.27 -33.30 32.76
C ASP A 35 -30.41 -32.78 33.65
N GLY A 36 -31.25 -31.86 33.15
CA GLY A 36 -32.39 -31.29 33.88
C GLY A 36 -32.00 -30.34 35.01
N ILE A 37 -30.76 -29.84 35.04
CA ILE A 37 -30.26 -28.89 36.05
C ILE A 37 -30.84 -27.50 35.82
N ILE A 38 -31.18 -27.17 34.57
CA ILE A 38 -31.79 -25.91 34.17
C ILE A 38 -33.05 -26.13 33.36
N ASP A 39 -34.05 -25.29 33.59
CA ASP A 39 -35.29 -25.31 32.82
C ASP A 39 -35.17 -24.59 31.48
N LYS A 40 -36.11 -24.87 30.59
CA LYS A 40 -36.15 -24.29 29.24
C LYS A 40 -36.21 -22.76 29.26
N THR A 41 -36.89 -22.18 30.25
CA THR A 41 -37.03 -20.72 30.45
C THR A 41 -35.71 -20.03 30.74
N ASP A 42 -34.77 -20.73 31.36
CA ASP A 42 -33.43 -20.22 31.67
C ASP A 42 -32.42 -20.55 30.57
N PHE A 43 -32.63 -21.67 29.88
CA PHE A 43 -31.79 -22.13 28.79
C PHE A 43 -31.90 -21.27 27.53
N GLU A 44 -33.12 -21.00 27.06
CA GLU A 44 -33.36 -20.25 25.82
C GLU A 44 -32.69 -18.86 25.80
N PRO A 45 -32.87 -17.98 26.81
CA PRO A 45 -32.25 -16.66 26.78
C PRO A 45 -30.72 -16.73 26.84
N LYS A 46 -30.16 -17.65 27.63
CA LYS A 46 -28.70 -17.86 27.72
C LYS A 46 -28.14 -18.37 26.40
N MET A 47 -28.82 -19.29 25.74
CA MET A 47 -28.44 -19.83 24.43
C MET A 47 -28.48 -18.75 23.35
N GLN A 48 -29.51 -17.90 23.34
CA GLN A 48 -29.62 -16.76 22.41
C GLN A 48 -28.47 -15.76 22.62
N GLN A 49 -28.17 -15.40 23.87
CA GLN A 49 -27.05 -14.52 24.19
C GLN A 49 -25.70 -15.10 23.73
N LEU A 50 -25.47 -16.40 23.97
CA LEU A 50 -24.27 -17.11 23.53
C LEU A 50 -24.14 -17.11 22.00
N LYS A 51 -25.22 -17.41 21.28
CA LYS A 51 -25.24 -17.38 19.80
C LYS A 51 -24.94 -16.00 19.24
N ASN A 52 -25.62 -14.96 19.74
CA ASN A 52 -25.39 -13.59 19.30
C ASN A 52 -23.93 -13.16 19.54
N ARG A 53 -23.36 -13.55 20.68
CA ARG A 53 -21.97 -13.23 20.99
C ARG A 53 -20.97 -14.02 20.14
N LEU A 54 -21.30 -15.26 19.77
CA LEU A 54 -20.51 -16.06 18.87
C LEU A 54 -20.48 -15.45 17.46
N GLU A 55 -21.64 -15.06 16.93
CA GLU A 55 -21.75 -14.38 15.64
C GLU A 55 -20.95 -13.08 15.60
N GLN A 56 -21.01 -12.28 16.66
CA GLN A 56 -20.21 -11.05 16.79
C GLN A 56 -18.71 -11.33 16.72
N ILE A 57 -18.22 -12.36 17.43
CA ILE A 57 -16.80 -12.71 17.44
C ILE A 57 -16.37 -13.30 16.09
N ASP A 58 -17.18 -14.15 15.47
CA ASP A 58 -16.89 -14.69 14.14
C ASP A 58 -16.80 -13.57 13.09
N GLN A 59 -17.69 -12.58 13.15
CA GLN A 59 -17.64 -11.40 12.29
C GLN A 59 -16.36 -10.59 12.52
N GLN A 60 -15.97 -10.35 13.78
CA GLN A 60 -14.73 -9.63 14.09
C GLN A 60 -13.47 -10.38 13.62
N ILE A 61 -13.44 -11.71 13.74
CA ILE A 61 -12.34 -12.54 13.22
C ILE A 61 -12.28 -12.43 11.69
N PHE A 62 -13.44 -12.51 11.02
CA PHE A 62 -13.53 -12.40 9.56
C PHE A 62 -13.01 -11.05 9.06
N GLU A 63 -13.50 -9.95 9.63
CA GLU A 63 -13.08 -8.59 9.25
C GLU A 63 -11.59 -8.38 9.47
N SER A 64 -11.05 -8.81 10.61
CA SER A 64 -9.63 -8.68 10.92
C SER A 64 -8.75 -9.46 9.94
N ARG A 65 -9.17 -10.67 9.53
CA ARG A 65 -8.47 -11.46 8.51
C ARG A 65 -8.55 -10.82 7.13
N GLN A 66 -9.72 -10.32 6.73
CA GLN A 66 -9.89 -9.67 5.42
C GLN A 66 -9.02 -8.41 5.30
N GLN A 67 -8.98 -7.59 6.35
CA GLN A 67 -8.10 -6.42 6.40
C GLN A 67 -6.62 -6.81 6.35
N GLY A 68 -6.24 -7.92 7.01
CA GLY A 68 -4.87 -8.46 6.93
C GLY A 68 -4.47 -8.85 5.51
N ALA A 69 -5.36 -9.49 4.76
CA ALA A 69 -5.11 -9.92 3.37
C ALA A 69 -4.88 -8.71 2.44
N VAL A 70 -5.77 -7.72 2.48
CA VAL A 70 -5.66 -6.49 1.64
C VAL A 70 -4.36 -5.74 1.92
N GLN A 71 -3.96 -5.64 3.19
CA GLN A 71 -2.72 -4.96 3.57
C GLN A 71 -1.48 -5.72 3.09
N SER A 72 -1.50 -7.05 3.13
CA SER A 72 -0.39 -7.88 2.63
C SER A 72 -0.23 -7.80 1.12
N GLU A 73 -1.34 -7.71 0.38
CA GLU A 73 -1.34 -7.53 -1.07
C GLU A 73 -0.77 -6.17 -1.45
N LEU A 74 -1.19 -5.10 -0.77
CA LEU A 74 -0.66 -3.76 -0.99
C LEU A 74 0.84 -3.71 -0.69
N PHE A 75 1.30 -4.32 0.41
CA PHE A 75 2.72 -4.41 0.72
C PHE A 75 3.49 -5.12 -0.38
N LEU A 76 2.98 -6.23 -0.91
CA LEU A 76 3.61 -6.96 -2.00
C LEU A 76 3.75 -6.09 -3.26
N VAL A 77 2.73 -5.29 -3.59
CA VAL A 77 2.78 -4.35 -4.73
C VAL A 77 3.85 -3.29 -4.50
N ILE A 78 3.91 -2.71 -3.30
CA ILE A 78 4.93 -1.71 -2.94
C ILE A 78 6.33 -2.30 -3.02
N SER A 79 6.58 -3.45 -2.39
CA SER A 79 7.89 -4.11 -2.41
C SER A 79 8.34 -4.45 -3.83
N ARG A 80 7.44 -4.96 -4.68
CA ARG A 80 7.76 -5.21 -6.10
C ARG A 80 8.08 -3.92 -6.86
N LEU A 81 7.39 -2.82 -6.55
CA LEU A 81 7.68 -1.52 -7.16
C LEU A 81 9.04 -0.98 -6.71
N GLU A 82 9.40 -1.15 -5.44
CA GLU A 82 10.71 -0.77 -4.88
C GLU A 82 11.86 -1.61 -5.48
N GLU A 83 11.65 -2.92 -5.62
CA GLU A 83 12.60 -3.82 -6.29
C GLU A 83 12.79 -3.42 -7.77
N PHE A 84 11.69 -3.12 -8.47
CA PHE A 84 11.73 -2.64 -9.84
C PHE A 84 12.49 -1.31 -9.95
N ALA A 85 12.19 -0.35 -9.07
CA ALA A 85 12.87 0.94 -9.03
C ALA A 85 14.37 0.76 -8.83
N SER A 86 14.76 -0.06 -7.85
CA SER A 86 16.17 -0.38 -7.55
C SER A 86 16.87 -1.01 -8.76
N ALA A 87 16.25 -2.03 -9.36
CA ALA A 87 16.79 -2.71 -10.53
C ALA A 87 16.92 -1.79 -11.74
N VAL A 88 15.97 -0.87 -11.95
CA VAL A 88 16.04 0.15 -12.98
C VAL A 88 17.18 1.12 -12.69
N THR A 89 17.32 1.64 -11.47
CA THR A 89 18.40 2.57 -11.12
C THR A 89 19.78 1.96 -11.25
N GLU A 90 19.98 0.72 -10.81
CA GLU A 90 21.27 0.03 -10.89
C GLU A 90 21.67 -0.30 -12.33
N LYS A 91 20.68 -0.69 -13.16
CA LYS A 91 20.95 -1.15 -14.53
C LYS A 91 20.86 -0.04 -15.56
N LEU A 92 20.27 1.11 -15.22
CA LEU A 92 20.10 2.23 -16.16
C LEU A 92 21.43 2.69 -16.77
N ASP A 93 22.52 2.68 -16.03
CA ASP A 93 23.83 3.08 -16.57
C ASP A 93 24.39 2.05 -17.56
N THR A 94 24.18 0.76 -17.27
CA THR A 94 24.77 -0.39 -18.01
C THR A 94 23.90 -0.90 -19.16
N ILE A 95 22.64 -0.50 -19.24
CA ILE A 95 21.68 -0.91 -20.27
C ILE A 95 21.99 -0.28 -21.64
N ASP A 96 21.62 -1.01 -22.70
CA ASP A 96 21.73 -0.61 -24.10
C ASP A 96 20.85 0.61 -24.46
N LEU A 97 21.26 1.34 -25.51
CA LEU A 97 20.59 2.57 -25.93
C LEU A 97 19.12 2.34 -26.36
N GLU A 98 18.81 1.18 -26.95
CA GLU A 98 17.47 0.85 -27.40
C GLU A 98 16.52 0.69 -26.21
N THR A 99 16.92 -0.07 -25.19
CA THR A 99 16.16 -0.21 -23.95
C THR A 99 16.05 1.11 -23.18
N LYS A 100 17.12 1.92 -23.10
CA LYS A 100 17.07 3.29 -22.55
C LYS A 100 16.01 4.13 -23.25
N ARG A 101 15.98 4.10 -24.58
CA ARG A 101 14.99 4.82 -25.38
C ARG A 101 13.57 4.33 -25.11
N ARG A 102 13.36 3.02 -24.98
CA ARG A 102 12.06 2.44 -24.62
C ARG A 102 11.57 2.93 -23.26
N ILE A 103 12.45 2.99 -22.26
CA ILE A 103 12.13 3.52 -20.92
C ILE A 103 11.71 5.00 -21.02
N VAL A 104 12.48 5.82 -21.72
CA VAL A 104 12.17 7.25 -21.92
C VAL A 104 10.82 7.43 -22.64
N LEU A 105 10.53 6.66 -23.68
CA LEU A 105 9.24 6.73 -24.39
C LEU A 105 8.05 6.28 -23.53
N GLY A 106 8.29 5.40 -22.55
CA GLY A 106 7.29 5.02 -21.56
C GLY A 106 7.01 6.12 -20.53
N LEU A 107 8.02 6.91 -20.16
CA LEU A 107 7.92 7.95 -19.14
C LEU A 107 7.52 9.32 -19.69
N VAL A 108 7.87 9.64 -20.94
CA VAL A 108 7.64 10.96 -21.54
C VAL A 108 6.27 11.00 -22.23
N LYS A 109 5.47 12.01 -21.90
CA LYS A 109 4.21 12.33 -22.57
C LYS A 109 4.45 13.13 -23.84
N ARG A 110 5.27 14.18 -23.74
CA ARG A 110 5.70 15.01 -24.88
C ARG A 110 6.95 15.82 -24.52
N VAL A 111 7.61 16.34 -25.55
CA VAL A 111 8.74 17.27 -25.43
C VAL A 111 8.34 18.59 -26.09
N GLU A 112 8.41 19.68 -25.35
CA GLU A 112 8.15 21.03 -25.83
C GLU A 112 9.49 21.73 -26.06
N ILE A 113 9.69 22.27 -27.26
CA ILE A 113 10.93 22.95 -27.65
C ILE A 113 10.60 24.43 -27.82
N HIS A 114 11.13 25.25 -26.91
CA HIS A 114 11.02 26.70 -26.93
C HIS A 114 12.33 27.32 -27.44
N LYS A 115 12.36 28.65 -27.60
CA LYS A 115 13.54 29.36 -28.11
C LYS A 115 14.76 29.21 -27.21
N ASP A 116 14.55 29.28 -25.90
CA ASP A 116 15.63 29.30 -24.90
C ASP A 116 15.69 28.02 -24.06
N GLU A 117 14.71 27.12 -24.20
CA GLU A 117 14.57 25.95 -23.33
C GLU A 117 13.88 24.75 -23.99
N ILE A 118 14.14 23.58 -23.43
CA ILE A 118 13.45 22.33 -23.76
C ILE A 118 12.75 21.86 -22.48
N VAL A 119 11.44 21.64 -22.58
CA VAL A 119 10.61 21.19 -21.47
C VAL A 119 10.13 19.76 -21.75
N VAL A 120 10.46 18.83 -20.85
CA VAL A 120 10.03 17.44 -20.95
C VAL A 120 8.82 17.24 -20.06
N VAL A 121 7.67 16.90 -20.65
CA VAL A 121 6.44 16.62 -19.92
C VAL A 121 6.34 15.12 -19.70
N PHE A 122 6.39 14.70 -18.44
CA PHE A 122 6.28 13.29 -18.06
C PHE A 122 4.82 12.80 -18.02
N ARG A 123 4.63 11.48 -18.16
CA ARG A 123 3.33 10.82 -17.99
C ARG A 123 2.96 10.65 -16.52
N ILE A 124 3.96 10.53 -15.66
CA ILE A 124 3.86 10.45 -14.21
C ILE A 124 4.50 11.71 -13.66
N ASP A 125 3.77 12.46 -12.84
CA ASP A 125 4.29 13.68 -12.21
C ASP A 125 5.33 13.27 -11.13
N PRO A 126 6.59 13.75 -11.20
CA PRO A 126 7.65 13.37 -10.25
C PRO A 126 7.46 13.88 -8.80
N GLN A 127 6.24 14.29 -8.42
CA GLN A 127 5.71 14.78 -7.13
C GLN A 127 5.69 16.31 -6.89
N PRO A 128 4.63 16.82 -6.21
CA PRO A 128 4.60 18.06 -5.42
C PRO A 128 4.92 17.88 -3.91
N GLY A 129 5.59 16.80 -3.48
CA GLY A 129 5.65 16.38 -2.06
C GLY A 129 7.01 16.47 -1.34
N ALA A 130 8.14 16.67 -2.04
CA ALA A 130 9.46 16.56 -1.42
C ALA A 130 10.23 17.89 -1.25
N HIS A 131 9.71 19.02 -1.75
CA HIS A 131 10.38 20.32 -1.69
C HIS A 131 9.44 21.50 -1.33
N ALA A 132 8.40 21.29 -0.54
CA ALA A 132 7.56 22.38 -0.02
C ALA A 132 8.02 22.80 1.39
N SER A 133 9.15 23.49 1.46
CA SER A 133 9.64 24.25 2.62
C SER A 133 10.72 25.18 2.06
N GLU A 134 10.67 26.50 2.04
CA GLU A 134 9.82 27.53 2.66
C GLU A 134 9.86 28.74 1.70
N ASN A 135 8.73 29.44 1.56
CA ASN A 135 8.58 30.90 1.44
C ASN A 135 7.56 31.38 0.39
N SER A 136 6.53 32.02 0.96
CA SER A 136 5.65 33.08 0.44
C SER A 136 4.63 32.77 -0.67
N ASN A 137 3.39 32.67 -0.19
CA ASN A 137 2.18 33.38 -0.61
C ASN A 137 1.65 33.27 -2.05
N GLU A 138 0.36 32.96 -2.06
CA GLU A 138 -0.69 33.26 -3.04
C GLU A 138 -0.89 32.35 -4.25
N SER A 139 -2.13 31.88 -4.28
CA SER A 139 -2.96 31.53 -5.43
C SER A 139 -2.91 30.10 -5.95
N ASN A 140 -4.06 29.48 -5.75
CA ASN A 140 -4.57 28.23 -6.27
C ASN A 140 -4.42 28.14 -7.81
N ASP A 141 -3.36 27.50 -8.30
CA ASP A 141 -3.35 26.80 -9.59
C ASP A 141 -2.28 25.70 -9.60
N GLY A 142 -2.54 24.59 -10.28
CA GLY A 142 -1.76 23.36 -10.20
C GLY A 142 -0.31 23.50 -10.68
N VAL A 143 0.62 23.72 -9.75
CA VAL A 143 2.06 23.85 -10.05
C VAL A 143 2.66 22.48 -10.34
N LYS A 144 2.80 22.17 -11.63
CA LYS A 144 3.56 21.01 -12.13
C LYS A 144 5.03 21.27 -11.90
N SER A 145 5.71 20.32 -11.25
CA SER A 145 7.15 20.38 -11.00
C SER A 145 7.92 20.28 -12.32
N MET A 146 8.51 21.39 -12.79
CA MET A 146 9.21 21.49 -14.08
C MET A 146 10.72 21.38 -13.88
N GLN A 147 11.38 20.41 -14.54
CA GLN A 147 12.84 20.29 -14.50
C GLN A 147 13.47 20.70 -15.84
N HIS A 148 14.36 21.68 -15.80
CA HIS A 148 15.15 22.14 -16.95
C HIS A 148 16.40 21.28 -17.14
N CYS A 149 16.47 20.54 -18.24
CA CYS A 149 17.73 19.92 -18.67
C CYS A 149 18.50 20.90 -19.58
N LYS A 150 19.59 21.48 -19.06
CA LYS A 150 20.48 22.34 -19.86
C LYS A 150 21.29 21.51 -20.88
N ARG A 151 21.24 21.93 -22.14
CA ARG A 151 21.95 21.33 -23.28
C ARG A 151 23.46 21.47 -23.10
N ARG A 152 24.18 20.34 -23.04
CA ARG A 152 25.65 20.31 -23.06
C ARG A 152 26.14 20.69 -24.46
N ASN A 153 26.70 21.89 -24.62
CA ASN A 153 27.42 22.28 -25.84
C ASN A 153 28.74 21.51 -25.92
N GLN A 154 28.85 20.54 -26.83
CA GLN A 154 30.15 20.04 -27.27
C GLN A 154 30.68 21.00 -28.33
N SER A 155 31.64 21.84 -27.95
CA SER A 155 32.47 22.58 -28.90
C SER A 155 33.47 21.59 -29.52
N GLY A 156 33.19 21.16 -30.75
CA GLY A 156 34.13 20.43 -31.58
C GLY A 156 35.29 21.33 -31.98
N SER A 157 36.49 21.07 -31.46
CA SER A 157 37.74 21.65 -31.95
C SER A 157 38.37 20.68 -32.95
N GLY A 158 37.90 20.73 -34.20
CA GLY A 158 38.64 20.22 -35.35
C GLY A 158 39.28 21.40 -36.08
N LYS A 159 40.61 21.46 -36.11
CA LYS A 159 41.35 22.21 -37.14
C LYS A 159 42.55 21.40 -37.61
N HIS A 160 42.49 21.13 -38.91
CA HIS A 160 43.48 20.53 -39.80
C HIS A 160 44.48 21.62 -40.24
N ASP A 161 45.75 21.22 -40.34
CA ASP A 161 46.90 21.65 -41.17
C ASP A 161 47.24 23.11 -41.47
N THR A 162 48.51 23.45 -41.22
CA THR A 162 49.54 23.56 -42.28
C THR A 162 50.88 23.11 -41.72
#